data_AF-A0A6A0H2T8-F1
#
_entry.id   AF-A0A6A0H2T8-F1
#
_cell.length_a   1.000
_cell.length_b   1.000
_cell.length_c   1.000
_cell.angle_alpha   90.00
_cell.angle_beta   90.00
_cell.angle_gamma   90.00
#
_symmetry.space_group_name_H-M   'P 1'
#
loop_
_entity.id
_entity.type
_entity.pdbx_description
1 polymer ?
#
loop_
_entity_poly.entity_id
_entity_poly.type
_entity_poly.pdbx_seq_one_letter_code
_entity_poly.pdbx_strand_id
1 'polypeptide(L)'
;MSENVTLRHRRYCPPTTSKLGDELLNPAPERGSVAHKACMKLSRECRGMGRSLLVLLGNQIVICCSALNVSSKVDVVDEVPSPLCLARDYVGANKPLLMRGAVAHWPAVSKWTPQYLRDRVGDVAVSVAVTPNGYADAPSAGHLVLPQERVVPFAAFLDVMERPQTQHGVGLACPHTNVYNNNYCVVWYVQKQNSNLTEEFSGLLGDLEASSGGREASWFSETLGRRPDAVNFWMGDARAVTSSQFWLCCGRRFKSFF
;
A
#
# COMPACT_ATOMS: atom_id res chain seq x y z
N MET A 1 4.85 25.99 43.20
CA MET A 1 4.69 24.63 42.66
C MET A 1 3.49 24.67 41.73
N SER A 2 3.72 24.89 40.44
CA SER A 2 2.68 25.00 39.42
C SER A 2 2.61 23.70 38.63
N GLU A 3 1.52 22.96 38.80
CA GLU A 3 1.22 21.77 38.02
C GLU A 3 0.79 22.17 36.60
N ASN A 4 1.56 21.73 35.61
CA ASN A 4 1.20 21.84 34.20
C ASN A 4 0.21 20.72 33.84
N VAL A 5 -1.09 21.06 33.84
CA VAL A 5 -2.14 20.20 33.26
C VAL A 5 -2.01 20.23 31.74
N THR A 6 -1.50 19.13 31.16
CA THR A 6 -1.47 18.96 29.71
C THR A 6 -2.86 18.53 29.25
N LEU A 7 -3.64 19.47 28.71
CA LEU A 7 -4.95 19.20 28.10
C LEU A 7 -4.77 18.33 26.84
N ARG A 8 -4.90 17.01 26.98
CA ARG A 8 -5.12 16.10 25.85
C ARG A 8 -6.56 16.28 25.37
N HIS A 9 -6.75 17.00 24.26
CA HIS A 9 -8.03 17.00 23.55
C HIS A 9 -8.30 15.60 22.96
N ARG A 10 -8.91 14.71 23.75
CA ARG A 10 -9.62 13.55 23.21
C ARG A 10 -10.91 14.07 22.58
N ARG A 11 -11.02 14.06 21.25
CA ARG A 11 -12.32 14.23 20.59
C ARG A 11 -13.17 13.01 20.91
N TYR A 12 -14.20 13.22 21.72
CA TYR A 12 -15.19 12.20 22.07
C TYR A 12 -15.97 11.78 20.81
N CYS A 13 -15.96 10.50 20.50
CA CYS A 13 -16.71 9.87 19.40
C CYS A 13 -17.66 8.86 20.10
N PRO A 14 -18.98 9.10 20.17
CA PRO A 14 -19.89 8.19 20.87
C PRO A 14 -20.01 6.84 20.14
N PRO A 15 -20.28 5.73 20.87
CA PRO A 15 -20.51 4.43 20.25
C PRO A 15 -21.80 4.45 19.43
N THR A 16 -21.74 4.04 18.15
CA THR A 16 -22.91 3.99 17.25
C THR A 16 -23.52 2.60 17.16
N THR A 17 -24.85 2.57 17.22
CA THR A 17 -25.72 1.44 16.94
C THR A 17 -25.83 1.18 15.43
N SER A 18 -25.27 0.05 15.00
CA SER A 18 -25.40 -0.78 13.79
C SER A 18 -26.26 -0.42 12.54
N LYS A 19 -26.52 0.83 12.13
CA LYS A 19 -27.31 1.08 10.88
C LYS A 19 -26.87 2.23 9.95
N LEU A 20 -25.59 2.61 9.92
CA LEU A 20 -25.09 3.75 9.11
C LEU A 20 -23.97 3.39 8.12
N GLY A 21 -24.02 2.22 7.49
CA GLY A 21 -22.94 1.72 6.63
C GLY A 21 -22.88 2.32 5.21
N ASP A 22 -24.00 2.76 4.64
CA ASP A 22 -24.07 3.05 3.19
C ASP A 22 -23.91 4.53 2.80
N GLU A 23 -23.95 5.48 3.75
CA GLU A 23 -23.91 6.93 3.45
C GLU A 23 -22.53 7.60 3.55
N LEU A 24 -21.48 6.86 3.95
CA LEU A 24 -20.21 7.47 4.39
C LEU A 24 -19.13 7.64 3.30
N LEU A 25 -19.41 7.30 2.04
CA LEU A 25 -18.57 7.72 0.91
C LEU A 25 -19.15 9.00 0.34
N ASN A 26 -18.44 10.13 0.50
CA ASN A 26 -18.84 11.43 -0.03
C ASN A 26 -19.38 11.28 -1.47
N PRO A 27 -20.70 11.43 -1.71
CA PRO A 27 -21.22 11.34 -3.06
C PRO A 27 -20.64 12.48 -3.88
N ALA A 28 -20.42 12.23 -5.18
CA ALA A 28 -20.07 13.30 -6.11
C ALA A 28 -21.10 14.43 -5.95
N PRO A 29 -20.68 15.72 -5.98
CA PRO A 29 -21.57 16.83 -5.70
C PRO A 29 -22.79 16.76 -6.63
N GLU A 30 -23.98 16.81 -6.02
CA GLU A 30 -25.25 16.68 -6.75
C GLU A 30 -25.30 17.64 -7.94
N ARG A 31 -25.88 17.16 -9.04
CA ARG A 31 -25.97 17.91 -10.29
C ARG A 31 -26.74 19.21 -10.05
N GLY A 32 -26.07 20.35 -10.20
CA GLY A 32 -26.65 21.67 -9.96
C GLY A 32 -26.40 22.27 -8.57
N SER A 33 -25.71 21.55 -7.66
CA SER A 33 -25.18 22.10 -6.41
C SER A 33 -24.17 23.22 -6.65
N VAL A 34 -23.90 24.02 -5.63
CA VAL A 34 -22.92 25.12 -5.69
C VAL A 34 -21.54 24.61 -6.08
N ALA A 35 -21.10 23.48 -5.49
CA ALA A 35 -19.84 22.84 -5.82
C ALA A 35 -19.80 22.31 -7.27
N HIS A 36 -20.89 21.69 -7.76
CA HIS A 36 -21.01 21.25 -9.15
C HIS A 36 -20.92 22.43 -10.14
N LYS A 37 -21.62 23.52 -9.85
CA LYS A 37 -21.60 24.74 -10.68
C LYS A 37 -20.23 25.42 -10.67
N ALA A 38 -19.56 25.47 -9.52
CA ALA A 38 -18.20 25.99 -9.40
C ALA A 38 -17.20 25.15 -10.23
N CYS A 39 -17.26 23.82 -10.10
CA CYS A 39 -16.40 22.91 -10.87
C CYS A 39 -16.65 23.03 -12.40
N MET A 40 -17.91 23.16 -12.82
CA MET A 40 -18.25 23.36 -14.24
C MET A 40 -17.79 24.72 -14.76
N LYS A 41 -17.84 25.77 -13.94
CA LYS A 41 -17.33 27.11 -14.28
C LYS A 41 -15.81 27.09 -14.45
N LEU A 42 -15.09 26.55 -13.47
CA LEU A 42 -13.63 26.31 -13.53
C LEU A 42 -13.25 25.50 -14.78
N SER A 43 -13.99 24.42 -15.07
CA SER A 43 -13.77 23.60 -16.27
C SER A 43 -13.98 24.38 -17.58
N ARG A 44 -14.95 25.30 -17.64
CA ARG A 44 -15.18 26.17 -18.81
C ARG A 44 -14.08 27.22 -18.95
N GLU A 45 -13.64 27.82 -17.85
CA GLU A 45 -12.56 28.80 -17.84
C GLU A 45 -11.23 28.14 -18.27
N CYS A 46 -10.95 26.92 -17.82
CA CYS A 46 -9.76 26.17 -18.22
C CYS A 46 -9.74 25.76 -19.71
N ARG A 47 -10.89 25.55 -20.35
CA ARG A 47 -10.97 25.09 -21.76
C ARG A 47 -10.43 26.11 -22.78
N GLY A 48 -10.38 27.39 -22.43
CA GLY A 48 -9.86 28.47 -23.30
C GLY A 48 -8.41 28.86 -23.02
N MET A 49 -7.75 28.20 -22.08
CA MET A 49 -6.45 28.62 -21.57
C MET A 49 -5.30 27.93 -22.29
N GLY A 50 -4.29 28.71 -22.69
CA GLY A 50 -3.04 28.17 -23.21
C GLY A 50 -2.34 27.28 -22.17
N ARG A 51 -1.55 26.30 -22.65
CA ARG A 51 -0.90 25.27 -21.81
C ARG A 51 -0.22 25.83 -20.55
N SER A 52 0.48 26.97 -20.66
CA SER A 52 1.18 27.60 -19.53
C SER A 52 0.27 28.07 -18.41
N LEU A 53 -0.91 28.61 -18.74
CA LEU A 53 -1.86 29.08 -17.73
C LEU A 53 -2.63 27.92 -17.08
N LEU A 54 -2.82 26.83 -17.83
CA LEU A 54 -3.36 25.56 -17.29
C LEU A 54 -2.40 24.94 -16.25
N VAL A 55 -1.09 24.99 -16.50
CA VAL A 55 -0.06 24.53 -15.55
C VAL A 55 -0.06 25.38 -14.29
N LEU A 56 -0.15 26.71 -14.42
CA LEU A 56 -0.21 27.61 -13.26
C LEU A 56 -1.46 27.39 -12.39
N LEU A 57 -2.64 27.25 -13.01
CA LEU A 57 -3.85 26.91 -12.26
C LEU A 57 -3.78 25.52 -11.63
N GLY A 58 -3.22 24.54 -12.35
CA GLY A 58 -2.98 23.20 -11.81
C GLY A 58 -2.11 23.25 -10.55
N ASN A 59 -1.00 24.00 -10.60
CA ASN A 59 -0.12 24.19 -9.45
C ASN A 59 -0.86 24.88 -8.29
N GLN A 60 -1.66 25.92 -8.56
CA GLN A 60 -2.41 26.62 -7.51
C GLN A 60 -3.47 25.73 -6.87
N ILE A 61 -4.17 24.89 -7.66
CA ILE A 61 -5.14 23.92 -7.15
C ILE A 61 -4.45 22.90 -6.24
N VAL A 62 -3.29 22.36 -6.65
CA VAL A 62 -2.52 21.44 -5.82
C VAL A 62 -2.10 22.08 -4.50
N ILE A 63 -1.62 23.33 -4.52
CA ILE A 63 -1.24 24.09 -3.33
C ILE A 63 -2.45 24.28 -2.40
N CYS A 64 -3.60 24.72 -2.94
CA CYS A 64 -4.81 24.95 -2.15
C CYS A 64 -5.38 23.64 -1.56
N CYS A 65 -5.46 22.57 -2.36
CA CYS A 65 -5.91 21.26 -1.89
C CYS A 65 -4.99 20.71 -0.80
N SER A 66 -3.66 20.89 -0.97
CA SER A 66 -2.68 20.48 0.02
C SER A 66 -2.86 21.27 1.33
N ALA A 67 -2.95 22.60 1.24
CA ALA A 67 -3.11 23.47 2.41
C ALA A 67 -4.40 23.23 3.22
N LEU A 68 -5.48 22.79 2.57
CA LEU A 68 -6.78 22.58 3.22
C LEU A 68 -6.87 21.24 3.97
N ASN A 69 -6.22 20.19 3.47
CA ASN A 69 -6.52 18.83 3.93
C ASN A 69 -5.30 17.88 3.99
N VAL A 70 -4.17 18.24 3.38
CA VAL A 70 -2.95 17.42 3.37
C VAL A 70 -1.97 17.99 4.40
N SER A 71 -1.87 17.31 5.54
CA SER A 71 -0.84 17.60 6.54
C SER A 71 0.55 17.27 5.98
N SER A 72 1.56 18.06 6.36
CA SER A 72 2.98 17.77 6.07
C SER A 72 3.52 16.56 6.85
N LYS A 73 2.76 16.04 7.81
CA LYS A 73 3.07 14.84 8.59
C LYS A 73 1.92 13.86 8.56
N VAL A 74 2.25 12.57 8.47
CA VAL A 74 1.29 11.48 8.64
C VAL A 74 0.87 11.42 10.11
N ASP A 75 -0.43 11.39 10.36
CA ASP A 75 -0.95 11.22 11.72
C ASP A 75 -0.54 9.85 12.26
N VAL A 76 -0.27 9.78 13.57
CA VAL A 76 0.05 8.51 14.22
C VAL A 76 -0.81 8.31 15.45
N VAL A 77 -1.42 7.14 15.55
CA VAL A 77 -2.22 6.71 16.70
C VAL A 77 -1.71 5.39 17.23
N ASP A 78 -1.87 5.15 18.53
CA ASP A 78 -1.42 3.92 19.19
C ASP A 78 -2.49 2.83 19.23
N GLU A 79 -3.74 3.19 18.94
CA GLU A 79 -4.89 2.30 18.98
C GLU A 79 -5.72 2.48 17.70
N VAL A 80 -6.38 1.41 17.25
CA VAL A 80 -7.28 1.46 16.09
C VAL A 80 -8.50 2.33 16.43
N PRO A 81 -8.76 3.43 15.69
CA PRO A 81 -9.96 4.23 15.91
C PRO A 81 -11.22 3.42 15.67
N SER A 82 -12.34 3.84 16.27
CA SER A 82 -13.63 3.21 15.94
C SER A 82 -13.93 3.36 14.44
N PRO A 83 -14.66 2.42 13.83
CA PRO A 83 -14.95 2.44 12.39
C PRO A 83 -15.52 3.77 11.89
N LEU A 84 -16.43 4.39 12.66
CA LEU A 84 -17.00 5.69 12.33
C LEU A 84 -15.95 6.81 12.27
N CYS A 85 -15.05 6.89 13.26
CA CYS A 85 -14.03 7.94 13.26
C CYS A 85 -12.97 7.65 12.18
N LEU A 86 -12.62 6.38 11.93
CA LEU A 86 -11.70 6.01 10.85
C LEU A 86 -12.29 6.38 9.46
N ALA A 87 -13.59 6.09 9.25
CA ALA A 87 -14.30 6.45 8.03
C ALA A 87 -14.36 7.98 7.84
N ARG A 88 -14.78 8.72 8.88
CA ARG A 88 -14.97 10.19 8.79
C ARG A 88 -13.65 10.95 8.67
N ASP A 89 -12.71 10.68 9.58
CA ASP A 89 -11.54 11.54 9.78
C ASP A 89 -10.37 11.20 8.83
N TYR A 90 -10.36 9.98 8.28
CA TYR A 90 -9.24 9.49 7.47
C TYR A 90 -9.68 9.01 6.08
N VAL A 91 -10.60 8.06 5.97
CA VAL A 91 -11.04 7.52 4.66
C VAL A 91 -11.77 8.58 3.84
N GLY A 92 -12.81 9.21 4.39
CA GLY A 92 -13.61 10.24 3.73
C GLY A 92 -12.85 11.52 3.46
N ALA A 93 -11.83 11.80 4.28
CA ALA A 93 -10.89 12.90 4.10
C ALA A 93 -9.71 12.54 3.17
N ASN A 94 -9.59 11.30 2.69
CA ASN A 94 -8.43 10.82 1.92
C ASN A 94 -7.08 11.17 2.60
N LYS A 95 -7.00 11.01 3.92
CA LYS A 95 -5.85 11.36 4.74
C LYS A 95 -5.10 10.09 5.20
N PRO A 96 -3.77 10.01 5.06
CA PRO A 96 -3.00 8.87 5.53
C PRO A 96 -2.95 8.84 7.07
N LEU A 97 -2.93 7.63 7.63
CA LEU A 97 -2.84 7.36 9.06
C LEU A 97 -1.89 6.18 9.30
N LEU A 98 -0.99 6.34 10.27
CA LEU A 98 -0.22 5.23 10.83
C LEU A 98 -0.86 4.78 12.14
N MET A 99 -1.27 3.52 12.21
CA MET A 99 -1.81 2.90 13.43
C MET A 99 -0.76 1.95 14.01
N ARG A 100 -0.15 2.33 15.14
CA ARG A 100 0.74 1.41 15.86
C ARG A 100 -0.12 0.33 16.52
N GLY A 101 0.40 -0.89 16.61
CA GLY A 101 -0.28 -1.97 17.32
C GLY A 101 -1.52 -2.57 16.65
N ALA A 102 -1.97 -2.05 15.50
CA ALA A 102 -3.22 -2.48 14.83
C ALA A 102 -3.28 -3.98 14.48
N VAL A 103 -2.12 -4.63 14.41
CA VAL A 103 -1.97 -6.06 14.11
C VAL A 103 -1.13 -6.78 15.16
N ALA A 104 -0.93 -6.17 16.35
CA ALA A 104 -0.08 -6.75 17.40
C ALA A 104 -0.60 -8.09 17.92
N HIS A 105 -1.90 -8.36 17.77
CA HIS A 105 -2.53 -9.62 18.12
C HIS A 105 -2.33 -10.72 17.07
N TRP A 106 -1.80 -10.42 15.88
CA TRP A 106 -1.53 -11.44 14.87
C TRP A 106 -0.34 -12.29 15.28
N PRO A 107 -0.47 -13.63 15.34
CA PRO A 107 0.67 -14.52 15.61
C PRO A 107 1.88 -14.27 14.69
N ALA A 108 1.64 -13.85 13.45
CA ALA A 108 2.66 -13.51 12.46
C ALA A 108 3.74 -12.55 12.98
N VAL A 109 3.36 -11.57 13.81
CA VAL A 109 4.29 -10.55 14.35
C VAL A 109 5.44 -11.19 15.16
N SER A 110 5.17 -12.32 15.81
CA SER A 110 6.17 -13.03 16.61
C SER A 110 6.71 -14.29 15.94
N LYS A 111 5.91 -14.95 15.09
CA LYS A 111 6.26 -16.24 14.48
C LYS A 111 7.07 -16.13 13.20
N TRP A 112 6.81 -15.11 12.36
CA TRP A 112 7.36 -15.06 10.99
C TRP A 112 8.85 -14.72 11.01
N THR A 113 9.65 -15.75 11.19
CA THR A 113 11.10 -15.78 10.98
C THR A 113 11.40 -16.49 9.65
N PRO A 114 12.56 -16.25 9.02
CA PRO A 114 12.95 -17.00 7.82
C PRO A 114 12.86 -18.52 8.00
N GLN A 115 13.29 -19.04 9.15
CA GLN A 115 13.18 -20.46 9.47
C GLN A 115 11.73 -20.93 9.55
N TYR A 116 10.86 -20.22 10.27
CA TYR A 116 9.44 -20.57 10.35
C TYR A 116 8.76 -20.57 8.97
N LEU A 117 9.05 -19.55 8.17
CA LEU A 117 8.54 -19.42 6.82
C LEU A 117 9.02 -20.56 5.91
N ARG A 118 10.29 -20.95 6.03
CA ARG A 118 10.86 -22.11 5.34
C ARG A 118 10.17 -23.41 5.74
N ASP A 119 9.95 -23.63 7.03
CA ASP A 119 9.29 -24.84 7.54
C ASP A 119 7.82 -24.90 7.12
N ARG A 120 7.14 -23.75 7.06
CA ARG A 120 5.70 -23.70 6.84
C ARG A 120 5.29 -23.71 5.37
N VAL A 121 6.03 -22.99 4.53
CA VAL A 121 5.69 -22.78 3.11
C VAL A 121 6.91 -22.84 2.18
N GLY A 122 8.05 -23.36 2.64
CA GLY A 122 9.29 -23.43 1.84
C GLY A 122 9.17 -24.22 0.54
N ASP A 123 8.42 -25.32 0.54
CA ASP A 123 8.22 -26.13 -0.67
C ASP A 123 7.19 -25.54 -1.64
N VAL A 124 6.48 -24.48 -1.24
CA VAL A 124 5.44 -23.90 -2.08
C VAL A 124 6.09 -23.14 -3.24
N ALA A 125 5.59 -23.41 -4.44
CA ALA A 125 5.97 -22.70 -5.65
C ALA A 125 5.33 -21.30 -5.66
N VAL A 126 6.17 -20.26 -5.67
CA VAL A 126 5.74 -18.86 -5.56
C VAL A 126 6.20 -18.05 -6.76
N SER A 127 5.43 -17.03 -7.13
CA SER A 127 5.78 -16.07 -8.17
C SER A 127 6.74 -15.01 -7.65
N VAL A 128 7.94 -14.95 -8.23
CA VAL A 128 9.01 -14.01 -7.88
C VAL A 128 9.31 -13.11 -9.06
N ALA A 129 9.28 -11.80 -8.84
CA ALA A 129 9.79 -10.80 -9.77
C ALA A 129 11.31 -10.73 -9.66
N VAL A 130 11.99 -10.87 -10.80
CA VAL A 130 13.45 -10.79 -10.92
C VAL A 130 13.80 -9.60 -11.80
N THR A 131 14.61 -8.70 -11.24
CA THR A 131 15.09 -7.51 -11.95
C THR A 131 16.62 -7.43 -11.88
N PRO A 132 17.28 -6.82 -12.86
CA PRO A 132 18.74 -6.67 -12.84
C PRO A 132 19.22 -5.63 -11.81
N ASN A 133 18.35 -4.69 -11.43
CA ASN A 133 18.71 -3.49 -10.68
C ASN A 133 17.73 -3.13 -9.55
N GLY A 134 16.67 -3.92 -9.35
CA GLY A 134 15.67 -3.69 -8.31
C GLY A 134 14.43 -2.91 -8.75
N TYR A 135 14.44 -2.33 -9.95
CA TYR A 135 13.34 -1.49 -10.43
C TYR A 135 12.35 -2.31 -11.27
N ALA A 136 11.25 -2.73 -10.65
CA ALA A 136 10.11 -3.32 -11.35
C ALA A 136 9.13 -2.22 -11.78
N ASP A 137 8.42 -2.47 -12.89
CA ASP A 137 7.36 -1.58 -13.41
C ASP A 137 7.83 -0.13 -13.56
N ALA A 138 9.03 0.04 -14.14
CA ALA A 138 9.75 1.30 -14.15
C ALA A 138 10.11 1.75 -15.58
N PRO A 139 10.12 3.07 -15.84
CA PRO A 139 10.63 3.60 -17.10
C PRO A 139 12.12 3.29 -17.26
N SER A 140 12.52 2.74 -18.39
CA SER A 140 13.91 2.51 -18.74
C SER A 140 14.09 2.64 -20.25
N ALA A 141 15.02 3.50 -20.68
CA ALA A 141 15.34 3.75 -22.08
C ALA A 141 14.11 3.97 -22.98
N GLY A 142 13.16 4.79 -22.53
CA GLY A 142 11.94 5.12 -23.28
C GLY A 142 10.83 4.07 -23.26
N HIS A 143 11.00 2.98 -22.52
CA HIS A 143 10.01 1.91 -22.37
C HIS A 143 9.57 1.77 -20.92
N LEU A 144 8.35 1.30 -20.69
CA LEU A 144 7.95 0.78 -19.38
C LEU A 144 8.39 -0.68 -19.31
N VAL A 145 9.32 -0.99 -18.41
CA VAL A 145 9.91 -2.33 -18.29
C VAL A 145 9.27 -3.08 -17.13
N LEU A 146 8.73 -4.25 -17.44
CA LEU A 146 8.19 -5.20 -16.47
C LEU A 146 9.30 -6.13 -15.95
N PRO A 147 9.19 -6.63 -14.71
CA PRO A 147 10.14 -7.62 -14.20
C PRO A 147 10.04 -8.94 -14.96
N GLN A 148 11.10 -9.76 -14.90
CA GLN A 148 10.99 -11.16 -15.29
C GLN A 148 10.27 -11.92 -14.17
N GLU A 149 9.15 -12.57 -14.48
CA GLU A 149 8.48 -13.46 -13.53
C GLU A 149 9.10 -14.86 -13.57
N ARG A 150 9.33 -15.43 -12.38
CA ARG A 150 9.75 -16.81 -12.20
C ARG A 150 8.87 -17.49 -11.17
N VAL A 151 8.65 -18.78 -11.35
CA VAL A 151 8.01 -19.63 -10.33
C VAL A 151 9.11 -20.49 -9.71
N VAL A 152 9.32 -20.35 -8.41
CA VAL A 152 10.38 -21.05 -7.67
C VAL A 152 9.85 -21.53 -6.32
N PRO A 153 10.41 -22.60 -5.73
CA PRO A 153 10.14 -22.93 -4.34
C PRO A 153 10.50 -21.77 -3.42
N PHE A 154 9.67 -21.46 -2.43
CA PHE A 154 9.90 -20.34 -1.53
C PHE A 154 11.18 -20.49 -0.70
N ALA A 155 11.56 -21.72 -0.35
CA ALA A 155 12.85 -22.02 0.30
C ALA A 155 14.04 -21.55 -0.56
N ALA A 156 13.97 -21.71 -1.89
CA ALA A 156 15.01 -21.22 -2.79
C ALA A 156 15.03 -19.69 -2.84
N PHE A 157 13.87 -19.03 -2.74
CA PHE A 157 13.80 -17.58 -2.58
C PHE A 157 14.46 -17.14 -1.25
N LEU A 158 14.17 -17.81 -0.14
CA LEU A 158 14.79 -17.51 1.16
C LEU A 158 16.31 -17.73 1.14
N ASP A 159 16.80 -18.76 0.45
CA ASP A 159 18.24 -18.98 0.25
C ASP A 159 18.92 -17.80 -0.46
N VAL A 160 18.23 -17.14 -1.40
CA VAL A 160 18.74 -15.93 -2.07
C VAL A 160 18.76 -14.75 -1.10
N MET A 161 17.73 -14.61 -0.27
CA MET A 161 17.59 -13.52 0.70
C MET A 161 18.61 -13.60 1.84
N GLU A 162 18.98 -14.80 2.27
CA GLU A 162 19.90 -15.02 3.40
C GLU A 162 21.38 -15.01 2.99
N ARG A 163 21.67 -15.00 1.69
CA ARG A 163 23.06 -14.94 1.20
C ARG A 163 23.63 -13.53 1.35
N PRO A 164 24.79 -13.37 2.04
CA PRO A 164 25.48 -12.09 2.11
C PRO A 164 25.88 -11.64 0.70
N GLN A 165 25.47 -10.44 0.30
CA GLN A 165 25.91 -9.86 -0.96
C GLN A 165 27.37 -9.43 -0.82
N THR A 166 28.30 -10.20 -1.39
CA THR A 166 29.63 -9.67 -1.68
C THR A 166 29.47 -8.59 -2.73
N GLN A 167 29.55 -7.34 -2.27
CA GLN A 167 29.60 -6.16 -3.09
C GLN A 167 30.78 -6.27 -4.05
N HIS A 168 30.55 -5.95 -5.32
CA HIS A 168 31.54 -5.54 -6.32
C HIS A 168 32.95 -6.15 -6.19
N GLY A 169 33.21 -7.19 -7.00
CA GLY A 169 34.57 -7.63 -7.30
C GLY A 169 35.09 -8.75 -6.40
N VAL A 170 35.67 -9.73 -7.08
CA VAL A 170 36.48 -10.83 -6.53
C VAL A 170 35.70 -11.92 -5.77
N GLY A 171 35.29 -12.95 -6.51
CA GLY A 171 35.67 -14.31 -6.12
C GLY A 171 34.66 -15.23 -5.44
N LEU A 172 33.38 -14.87 -5.30
CA LEU A 172 32.34 -15.86 -4.96
C LEU A 172 31.10 -15.61 -5.84
N ALA A 173 30.77 -16.58 -6.69
CA ALA A 173 29.68 -16.49 -7.66
C ALA A 173 28.34 -16.24 -6.94
N CYS A 174 27.65 -15.14 -7.26
CA CYS A 174 26.19 -15.13 -7.11
C CYS A 174 25.65 -16.26 -7.99
N PRO A 175 24.93 -17.29 -7.48
CA PRO A 175 24.43 -18.40 -8.31
C PRO A 175 23.40 -17.97 -9.37
N HIS A 176 23.08 -16.67 -9.39
CA HIS A 176 22.16 -16.01 -10.30
C HIS A 176 22.84 -14.85 -11.04
N THR A 177 24.12 -14.98 -11.37
CA THR A 177 24.77 -14.11 -12.36
C THR A 177 24.08 -14.28 -13.72
N ASN A 178 23.76 -13.17 -14.37
CA ASN A 178 23.41 -13.20 -15.78
C ASN A 178 24.64 -13.69 -16.58
N VAL A 179 24.50 -14.79 -17.32
CA VAL A 179 25.53 -15.39 -18.19
C VAL A 179 26.13 -14.37 -19.17
N TYR A 180 25.42 -13.28 -19.47
CA TYR A 180 25.84 -12.23 -20.40
C TYR A 180 26.65 -11.08 -19.78
N ASN A 181 26.67 -10.88 -18.45
CA ASN A 181 27.38 -9.74 -17.87
C ASN A 181 27.87 -10.03 -16.45
N ASN A 182 29.16 -10.29 -16.34
CA ASN A 182 29.85 -10.98 -15.25
C ASN A 182 29.96 -10.18 -13.92
N ASN A 183 28.97 -9.37 -13.52
CA ASN A 183 29.06 -8.52 -12.31
C ASN A 183 27.73 -8.07 -11.66
N TYR A 184 26.55 -8.54 -12.07
CA TYR A 184 25.28 -8.12 -11.44
C TYR A 184 24.61 -9.26 -10.66
N CYS A 185 24.42 -9.04 -9.36
CA CYS A 185 23.57 -9.88 -8.53
C CYS A 185 22.12 -9.41 -8.70
N VAL A 186 21.29 -10.23 -9.36
CA VAL A 186 19.87 -9.94 -9.60
C VAL A 186 19.11 -9.66 -8.30
N VAL A 187 18.03 -8.90 -8.39
CA VAL A 187 17.17 -8.50 -7.27
C VAL A 187 15.87 -9.29 -7.34
N TRP A 188 15.53 -9.99 -6.27
CA TRP A 188 14.34 -10.84 -6.16
C TRP A 188 13.31 -10.19 -5.26
N TYR A 189 12.04 -10.26 -5.67
CA TYR A 189 10.93 -9.68 -4.91
C TYR A 189 9.64 -10.49 -5.13
N VAL A 190 9.05 -11.01 -4.05
CA VAL A 190 7.67 -11.51 -4.05
C VAL A 190 6.75 -10.30 -3.95
N GLN A 191 6.11 -9.96 -5.06
CA GLN A 191 5.32 -8.72 -5.20
C GLN A 191 4.00 -8.87 -5.96
N LYS A 192 3.56 -10.09 -6.20
CA LYS A 192 2.38 -10.35 -7.02
C LYS A 192 1.11 -9.81 -6.34
N GLN A 193 0.41 -8.87 -6.98
CA GLN A 193 -0.70 -8.08 -6.40
C GLN A 193 -2.11 -8.62 -6.72
N ASN A 194 -2.30 -9.93 -6.73
CA ASN A 194 -3.57 -10.56 -7.14
C ASN A 194 -4.07 -11.63 -6.16
N SER A 195 -3.96 -11.36 -4.86
CA SER A 195 -4.31 -12.28 -3.78
C SER A 195 -3.31 -13.42 -3.56
N ASN A 196 -2.02 -13.18 -3.83
CA ASN A 196 -0.98 -14.20 -3.71
C ASN A 196 -0.87 -14.78 -2.29
N LEU A 197 -1.26 -14.04 -1.24
CA LEU A 197 -1.31 -14.58 0.12
C LEU A 197 -2.28 -15.77 0.22
N THR A 198 -3.46 -15.66 -0.41
CA THR A 198 -4.47 -16.72 -0.36
C THR A 198 -4.24 -17.81 -1.39
N GLU A 199 -3.57 -17.50 -2.51
CA GLU A 199 -3.32 -18.45 -3.60
C GLU A 199 -2.03 -19.25 -3.38
N GLU A 200 -0.94 -18.58 -3.02
CA GLU A 200 0.40 -19.17 -2.91
C GLU A 200 0.81 -19.38 -1.45
N PHE A 201 0.34 -18.55 -0.51
CA PHE A 201 0.77 -18.60 0.90
C PHE A 201 -0.35 -18.98 1.87
N SER A 202 -1.32 -19.78 1.41
CA SER A 202 -2.50 -20.16 2.22
C SER A 202 -2.15 -20.82 3.56
N GLY A 203 -1.00 -21.51 3.64
CA GLY A 203 -0.47 -22.11 4.86
C GLY A 203 -0.14 -21.13 5.99
N LEU A 204 -0.02 -19.83 5.67
CA LEU A 204 0.26 -18.74 6.62
C LEU A 204 -1.01 -18.04 7.14
N LEU A 205 -2.18 -18.28 6.55
CA LEU A 205 -3.43 -17.57 6.91
C LEU A 205 -3.81 -17.76 8.39
N GLY A 206 -3.46 -18.91 8.97
CA GLY A 206 -3.72 -19.20 10.38
C GLY A 206 -2.92 -18.33 11.37
N ASP A 207 -1.90 -17.61 10.90
CA ASP A 207 -1.09 -16.70 11.72
C ASP A 207 -1.55 -15.24 11.67
N LEU A 208 -2.64 -14.96 10.97
CA LEU A 208 -3.18 -13.62 10.77
C LEU A 208 -4.47 -13.45 11.58
N GLU A 209 -5.36 -12.58 11.12
CA GLU A 209 -6.61 -12.25 11.79
C GLU A 209 -7.51 -13.50 11.98
N ALA A 210 -7.57 -14.03 13.20
CA ALA A 210 -8.32 -15.24 13.52
C ALA A 210 -9.82 -15.09 13.20
N SER A 211 -10.40 -13.91 13.44
CA SER A 211 -11.82 -13.63 13.22
C SER A 211 -12.24 -13.75 11.74
N SER A 212 -11.30 -13.65 10.80
CA SER A 212 -11.53 -13.73 9.36
C SER A 212 -10.84 -14.90 8.67
N GLY A 213 -10.17 -15.77 9.44
CA GLY A 213 -9.29 -16.80 8.89
C GLY A 213 -8.14 -16.23 8.07
N GLY A 214 -7.63 -15.06 8.45
CA GLY A 214 -6.48 -14.38 7.83
C GLY A 214 -6.77 -13.68 6.51
N ARG A 215 -8.04 -13.51 6.13
CA ARG A 215 -8.44 -12.97 4.81
C ARG A 215 -8.84 -11.49 4.84
N GLU A 216 -8.97 -10.89 6.01
CA GLU A 216 -9.27 -9.47 6.15
C GLU A 216 -8.95 -8.97 7.55
N ALA A 217 -8.69 -7.67 7.69
CA ALA A 217 -8.71 -6.98 8.96
C ALA A 217 -10.15 -6.55 9.27
N SER A 218 -10.79 -7.21 10.24
CA SER A 218 -12.23 -7.03 10.54
C SER A 218 -12.61 -5.57 10.81
N TRP A 219 -11.79 -4.85 11.58
CA TRP A 219 -11.97 -3.42 11.88
C TRP A 219 -11.98 -2.53 10.63
N PHE A 220 -11.23 -2.90 9.59
CA PHE A 220 -11.17 -2.12 8.35
C PHE A 220 -12.33 -2.48 7.41
N SER A 221 -12.69 -3.76 7.34
CA SER A 221 -13.86 -4.18 6.57
C SER A 221 -15.15 -3.56 7.12
N GLU A 222 -15.27 -3.44 8.45
CA GLU A 222 -16.39 -2.72 9.09
C GLU A 222 -16.39 -1.24 8.72
N THR A 223 -15.22 -0.60 8.69
CA THR A 223 -15.07 0.82 8.32
C THR A 223 -15.49 1.09 6.88
N LEU A 224 -15.14 0.19 5.95
CA LEU A 224 -15.43 0.33 4.53
C LEU A 224 -16.79 -0.26 4.12
N GLY A 225 -17.45 -1.01 5.01
CA GLY A 225 -18.66 -1.76 4.69
C GLY A 225 -18.46 -2.88 3.66
N ARG A 226 -17.21 -3.32 3.41
CA ARG A 226 -16.87 -4.34 2.43
C ARG A 226 -15.55 -5.03 2.75
N ARG A 227 -15.39 -6.24 2.19
CA ARG A 227 -14.15 -7.02 2.25
C ARG A 227 -13.09 -6.49 1.28
N PRO A 228 -11.80 -6.75 1.51
CA PRO A 228 -10.76 -6.46 0.53
C PRO A 228 -10.95 -7.28 -0.75
N ASP A 229 -10.69 -6.66 -1.91
CA ASP A 229 -10.72 -7.34 -3.21
C ASP A 229 -9.51 -8.28 -3.40
N ALA A 230 -8.39 -8.00 -2.71
CA ALA A 230 -7.18 -8.80 -2.72
C ALA A 230 -6.41 -8.69 -1.39
N VAL A 231 -5.68 -9.75 -1.04
CA VAL A 231 -4.76 -9.77 0.11
C VAL A 231 -3.43 -10.34 -0.33
N ASN A 232 -2.36 -9.57 -0.19
CA ASN A 232 -1.07 -9.89 -0.78
C ASN A 232 0.01 -10.12 0.28
N PHE A 233 0.93 -11.03 -0.02
CA PHE A 233 2.17 -11.26 0.70
C PHE A 233 3.32 -10.57 -0.04
N TRP A 234 4.18 -9.90 0.72
CA TRP A 234 5.30 -9.13 0.21
C TRP A 234 6.58 -9.52 0.94
N MET A 235 7.63 -9.86 0.20
CA MET A 235 8.97 -10.11 0.75
C MET A 235 10.00 -9.92 -0.35
N GLY A 236 11.05 -9.15 -0.10
CA GLY A 236 12.04 -8.86 -1.14
C GLY A 236 13.33 -8.31 -0.59
N ASP A 237 14.32 -8.26 -1.47
CA ASP A 237 15.62 -7.63 -1.26
C ASP A 237 15.47 -6.14 -0.95
N ALA A 238 16.33 -5.60 -0.07
CA ALA A 238 16.34 -4.17 0.28
C ALA A 238 16.59 -3.25 -0.94
N ARG A 239 17.14 -3.78 -2.03
CA ARG A 239 17.34 -3.07 -3.31
C ARG A 239 16.09 -3.06 -4.18
N ALA A 240 15.05 -3.83 -3.87
CA ALA A 240 13.80 -3.83 -4.61
C ALA A 240 13.05 -2.51 -4.36
N VAL A 241 12.82 -1.75 -5.42
CA VAL A 241 12.17 -0.44 -5.37
C VAL A 241 10.93 -0.46 -6.25
N THR A 242 9.78 -0.19 -5.66
CA THR A 242 8.54 0.07 -6.40
C THR A 242 8.54 1.52 -6.90
N SER A 243 8.34 1.72 -8.21
CA SER A 243 8.23 3.05 -8.80
C SER A 243 7.00 3.80 -8.25
N SER A 244 7.02 5.14 -8.33
CA SER A 244 5.89 5.96 -7.91
C SER A 244 4.65 5.64 -8.74
N GLN A 245 3.61 5.11 -8.11
CA GLN A 245 2.34 4.74 -8.73
C GLN A 245 1.18 5.12 -7.81
N PHE A 246 0.01 5.38 -8.38
CA PHE A 246 -1.21 5.67 -7.61
C PHE A 246 -2.27 4.59 -7.83
N TRP A 247 -2.69 3.95 -6.73
CA TRP A 247 -3.82 3.04 -6.72
C TRP A 247 -5.07 3.80 -6.29
N LEU A 248 -6.02 3.94 -7.21
CA LEU A 248 -7.29 4.60 -6.90
C LEU A 248 -8.26 3.59 -6.29
N CYS A 249 -8.63 3.82 -5.03
CA CYS A 249 -9.80 3.20 -4.43
C CYS A 249 -11.07 3.81 -5.05
N CYS A 250 -11.42 3.38 -6.25
CA CYS A 250 -12.67 3.77 -6.88
C CYS A 250 -13.73 2.77 -6.43
N GLY A 251 -14.78 3.24 -5.75
CA GLY A 251 -15.83 2.43 -5.12
C GLY A 251 -16.58 1.43 -6.03
N ARG A 252 -16.18 1.25 -7.30
CA ARG A 252 -16.75 0.24 -8.22
C ARG A 252 -15.77 -0.43 -9.21
N ARG A 253 -14.44 -0.21 -9.16
CA ARG A 253 -13.41 -0.98 -9.92
C ARG A 253 -12.01 -0.38 -9.76
N PHE A 254 -11.01 -1.24 -9.62
CA PHE A 254 -9.60 -0.85 -9.78
C PHE A 254 -9.33 -0.40 -11.23
N LYS A 255 -8.69 0.76 -11.38
CA LYS A 255 -8.03 1.18 -12.62
C LYS A 255 -6.67 1.78 -12.25
N SER A 256 -5.59 1.16 -12.70
CA SER A 256 -4.26 1.74 -12.63
C SER A 256 -4.16 2.87 -13.66
N PHE A 257 -3.65 4.02 -13.24
CA PHE A 257 -3.25 5.10 -14.13
C PHE A 257 -1.74 5.27 -14.02
N PHE A 258 -1.06 5.26 -15.16
CA PHE A 258 0.37 5.57 -15.29
C PHE A 258 0.56 7.06 -15.56
#